data_AF-A0A437MBQ7-F1
#
_entry.id   AF-A0A437MBQ7-F1
#
_cell.length_a   1.000
_cell.length_b   1.000
_cell.length_c   1.000
_cell.angle_alpha   90.00
_cell.angle_beta   90.00
_cell.angle_gamma   90.00
#
_symmetry.space_group_name_H-M   'P 1'
#
loop_
_entity.id
_entity.type
_entity.pdbx_description
1 polymer ?
#
loop_
_entity_poly.entity_id
_entity_poly.type
_entity_poly.pdbx_seq_one_letter_code
_entity_poly.pdbx_strand_id
1 'polypeptide(L)'
;MRQWQDRGIGRRPGEPDRQLRFIRALPVGQRERVMLIEAEGEVMLIGVATGSVRLLRNWGKEGAPLTPTDLPEGQADPGAHP
;
A
#
# COMPACT_ATOMS: atom_id res chain seq x y z
N MET A 1 -14.16 -14.37 -5.19
CA MET A 1 -14.36 -13.27 -6.17
C MET A 1 -13.94 -11.95 -5.51
N ARG A 2 -12.69 -11.49 -5.72
CA ARG A 2 -12.18 -10.20 -5.17
C ARG A 2 -10.95 -9.67 -5.93
N GLN A 3 -10.90 -9.89 -7.25
CA GLN A 3 -9.73 -9.57 -8.10
C GLN A 3 -9.75 -8.12 -8.66
N TRP A 4 -10.72 -7.30 -8.27
CA TRP A 4 -10.89 -5.95 -8.82
C TRP A 4 -10.07 -4.86 -8.11
N GLN A 5 -9.36 -5.19 -7.02
CA GLN A 5 -8.66 -4.17 -6.22
C GLN A 5 -7.19 -3.94 -6.61
N ASP A 6 -6.58 -4.82 -7.41
CA ASP A 6 -5.18 -4.64 -7.86
C ASP A 6 -5.03 -3.88 -9.18
N ARG A 7 -6.13 -3.55 -9.86
CA ARG A 7 -6.06 -2.67 -11.04
C ARG A 7 -6.01 -1.23 -10.56
N GLY A 8 -4.79 -0.70 -10.48
CA GLY A 8 -4.52 0.73 -10.36
C GLY A 8 -5.44 1.52 -11.28
N ILE A 9 -6.42 2.19 -10.68
CA ILE A 9 -7.30 3.13 -11.34
C ILE A 9 -6.43 4.35 -11.65
N GLY A 10 -5.84 4.41 -12.84
CA GLY A 10 -5.03 5.58 -13.20
C GLY A 10 -4.03 5.45 -14.34
N ARG A 11 -4.04 4.41 -15.18
CA ARG A 11 -3.12 4.38 -16.34
C ARG A 11 -3.58 5.35 -17.44
N ARG A 12 -3.20 6.62 -17.33
CA ARG A 12 -3.13 7.56 -18.46
C ARG A 12 -1.69 7.61 -18.96
N PRO A 13 -1.42 7.34 -20.25
CA PRO A 13 -0.07 7.44 -20.79
C PRO A 13 0.41 8.90 -20.74
N GLY A 14 1.43 9.19 -19.93
CA GLY A 14 2.09 10.50 -19.83
C GLY A 14 1.98 11.22 -18.48
N GLU A 15 1.23 10.68 -17.51
CA GLU A 15 1.10 11.27 -16.17
C GLU A 15 2.08 10.56 -15.22
N PRO A 16 2.86 11.28 -14.37
CA PRO A 16 3.79 10.65 -13.43
C PRO A 16 3.01 9.62 -12.61
N ASP A 17 3.57 8.41 -12.51
CA ASP A 17 2.91 7.23 -11.97
C ASP A 17 2.49 7.48 -10.52
N ARG A 18 1.27 7.99 -10.35
CA ARG A 18 0.66 8.30 -9.05
C ARG A 18 0.15 6.97 -8.48
N GLN A 19 1.10 6.09 -8.18
CA GLN A 19 0.82 4.71 -7.81
C GLN A 19 0.20 4.70 -6.41
N LEU A 20 -1.09 4.41 -6.37
CA LEU A 20 -1.83 4.21 -5.13
C LEU A 20 -1.75 2.72 -4.76
N ARG A 21 -1.09 2.40 -3.66
CA ARG A 21 -0.93 1.03 -3.16
C ARG A 21 -1.70 0.84 -1.87
N PHE A 22 -2.56 -0.17 -1.87
CA PHE A 22 -3.26 -0.58 -0.65
C PHE A 22 -2.30 -1.36 0.25
N ILE A 23 -2.19 -0.98 1.53
CA ILE A 23 -1.39 -1.72 2.51
C ILE A 23 -2.30 -2.61 3.35
N ARG A 24 -3.27 -2.01 4.05
CA ARG A 24 -4.20 -2.75 4.92
C ARG A 24 -5.45 -1.94 5.27
N ALA A 25 -6.49 -2.65 5.73
CA ALA A 25 -7.70 -2.04 6.28
C ALA A 25 -8.13 -2.77 7.55
N LEU A 26 -8.66 -2.01 8.50
CA LEU A 26 -9.24 -2.52 9.74
C LEU A 26 -10.67 -1.96 9.88
N PRO A 27 -11.70 -2.80 10.01
CA PRO A 27 -13.03 -2.33 10.38
C PRO A 27 -13.04 -1.81 11.81
N VAL A 28 -13.66 -0.65 12.04
CA VAL A 28 -13.80 -0.04 13.38
C VAL A 28 -15.26 0.16 13.78
N GLY A 29 -16.19 -0.04 12.84
CA GLY A 29 -17.63 -0.02 13.05
C GLY A 29 -18.37 -0.67 11.88
N GLN A 30 -19.71 -0.68 11.89
CA GLN A 30 -20.49 -1.34 10.85
C GLN A 30 -20.21 -0.81 9.43
N ARG A 31 -19.98 0.50 9.33
CA ARG A 31 -19.74 1.19 8.06
C ARG A 31 -18.48 2.04 8.10
N GLU A 32 -17.62 1.76 9.07
CA GLU A 32 -16.42 2.55 9.36
C GLU A 32 -15.17 1.67 9.26
N ARG A 33 -14.15 2.18 8.61
CA ARG A 33 -12.87 1.50 8.41
C ARG A 33 -11.73 2.48 8.54
N VAL A 34 -10.62 2.01 9.08
CA VAL A 34 -9.34 2.70 9.02
C VAL A 34 -8.48 1.97 8.00
N MET A 35 -7.91 2.71 7.05
CA MET A 35 -7.12 2.17 5.95
C MET A 35 -5.73 2.78 5.96
N LEU A 36 -4.72 1.95 5.74
CA LEU A 36 -3.36 2.39 5.48
C LEU A 36 -3.08 2.21 3.98
N ILE A 37 -2.66 3.27 3.33
CA ILE A 37 -2.32 3.31 1.91
C ILE A 37 -0.95 3.94 1.73
N GLU A 38 -0.32 3.65 0.60
CA GLU A 38 0.80 4.41 0.09
C GLU A 38 0.36 5.14 -1.19
N ALA A 39 0.72 6.42 -1.31
CA ALA A 39 0.54 7.19 -2.53
C ALA A 39 1.78 8.05 -2.75
N GLU A 40 2.37 8.01 -3.95
CA GLU A 40 3.57 8.81 -4.28
C GLU A 40 4.76 8.56 -3.33
N GLY A 41 4.88 7.35 -2.80
CA GLY A 41 5.88 6.98 -1.81
C GLY A 41 5.55 7.42 -0.38
N GLU A 42 4.43 8.10 -0.14
CA GLU A 42 4.01 8.53 1.20
C GLU A 42 2.98 7.59 1.80
N VAL A 43 3.15 7.28 3.09
CA VAL A 43 2.19 6.45 3.83
C VAL A 43 1.19 7.29 4.57
N MET A 44 -0.08 6.96 4.36
CA MET A 44 -1.21 7.68 4.92
C MET A 44 -2.23 6.74 5.58
N LEU A 45 -2.69 7.16 6.75
CA LEU A 45 -3.84 6.58 7.44
C LEU A 45 -5.09 7.38 7.11
N ILE A 46 -6.11 6.70 6.60
CA ILE A 46 -7.39 7.30 6.21
C ILE A 46 -8.52 6.65 6.99
N GLY A 47 -9.41 7.46 7.54
CA GLY A 47 -10.70 7.03 8.06
C GLY A 47 -11.72 7.09 6.94
N VAL A 48 -12.49 6.02 6.76
CA VAL A 48 -13.56 5.92 5.78
C VAL A 48 -14.85 5.60 6.52
N ALA A 49 -15.85 6.46 6.35
CA ALA A 49 -17.21 6.25 6.82
C ALA A 49 -18.20 6.49 5.67
N THR A 50 -19.50 6.43 5.96
CA THR A 50 -20.51 6.66 4.94
C THR A 50 -20.50 8.12 4.51
N GLY A 51 -20.18 8.36 3.24
CA GLY A 51 -20.12 9.71 2.68
C GLY A 51 -18.93 10.55 3.12
N SER A 52 -17.95 9.97 3.84
CA SER A 52 -16.75 10.71 4.24
C SER A 52 -15.48 9.87 4.16
N VAL A 53 -14.42 10.52 3.72
CA VAL A 53 -13.05 10.04 3.75
C VAL A 53 -12.21 11.14 4.39
N ARG A 54 -11.45 10.80 5.43
CA ARG A 54 -10.67 11.78 6.18
C ARG A 54 -9.25 11.27 6.37
N LEU A 55 -8.26 12.07 5.97
CA LEU A 55 -6.87 11.84 6.34
C LEU A 55 -6.75 11.97 7.86
N LEU A 56 -6.32 10.89 8.50
CA LEU A 56 -6.09 10.84 9.94
C LEU A 56 -4.61 11.12 10.24
N ARG A 57 -3.70 10.60 9.40
CA ARG A 57 -2.28 10.84 9.51
C ARG A 57 -1.54 10.65 8.19
N ASN A 58 -0.49 11.44 7.95
CA ASN A 58 0.51 11.23 6.91
C ASN A 58 1.90 11.12 7.60
N TRP A 59 2.69 10.11 7.24
CA TRP A 59 4.07 9.91 7.72
C TRP A 59 5.14 10.31 6.68
N GLY A 60 4.73 10.77 5.51
CA GLY A 60 5.63 11.10 4.40
C GLY A 60 6.36 9.87 3.87
N LYS A 61 7.47 10.11 3.17
CA LYS A 61 8.26 9.09 2.48
C LYS A 61 9.05 8.15 3.41
N GLU A 62 9.31 8.59 4.63
CA GLU A 62 10.05 7.81 5.64
C GLU A 62 9.16 6.76 6.32
N GLY A 63 7.83 6.89 6.19
CA GLY A 63 6.86 5.96 6.75
C GLY A 63 6.53 4.75 5.88
N ALA A 64 7.10 4.64 4.67
CA ALA A 64 6.89 3.53 3.76
C ALA A 64 7.25 2.20 4.43
N PRO A 65 6.30 1.26 4.64
CA PRO A 65 6.67 -0.04 5.17
C PRO A 65 7.58 -0.72 4.15
N LEU A 66 8.73 -1.19 4.65
CA LEU A 66 9.66 -2.01 3.90
C LEU A 66 8.87 -3.12 3.21
N THR A 67 8.83 -3.07 1.88
CA THR A 67 8.21 -4.12 1.09
C THR A 67 8.98 -5.42 1.39
N PRO A 68 8.33 -6.57 1.59
CA PRO A 68 9.05 -7.83 1.78
C PRO A 68 10.04 -8.17 0.66
N THR A 69 9.89 -7.57 -0.52
CA THR A 69 10.81 -7.65 -1.66
C THR A 69 12.17 -6.95 -1.43
N ASP A 70 12.29 -6.07 -0.43
CA ASP A 70 13.55 -5.40 -0.05
C ASP A 70 14.39 -6.21 0.95
N LEU A 71 13.91 -7.38 1.39
CA LEU A 71 14.79 -8.34 2.03
C LEU A 71 15.71 -8.85 0.92
N PRO A 72 17.05 -8.74 1.05
CA PRO A 72 17.94 -9.42 0.12
C PRO A 72 17.56 -10.89 0.17
N GLU A 73 16.92 -11.37 -0.90
CA GLU A 73 16.63 -12.78 -1.10
C GLU A 73 17.92 -13.50 -0.79
N GLY A 74 17.87 -14.35 0.24
CA GLY A 74 19.04 -14.96 0.82
C GLY A 74 19.96 -15.40 -0.31
N GLN A 75 21.14 -14.78 -0.33
CA GLN A 75 22.35 -15.24 -0.99
C GLN A 75 22.27 -16.76 -1.04
N ALA A 76 21.81 -17.32 -2.17
CA ALA A 76 21.74 -18.75 -2.33
C ALA A 76 23.18 -19.21 -2.26
N ASP A 77 23.53 -19.83 -1.13
CA ASP A 77 24.88 -20.33 -0.87
C ASP A 77 25.27 -21.25 -2.04
N PRO A 78 26.19 -20.83 -2.94
CA PRO A 78 26.63 -21.67 -4.03
C PRO A 78 27.71 -22.61 -3.47
N GLY A 79 27.32 -23.45 -2.52
CA GLY A 79 28.26 -24.19 -1.66
C GLY A 79 28.02 -25.70 -1.57
N ALA A 80 26.92 -26.23 -2.08
CA ALA A 80 26.70 -27.68 -2.13
C ALA A 80 27.22 -28.26 -3.45
N HIS A 81 28.54 -28.41 -3.56
CA HIS A 81 29.16 -29.35 -4.51
C HIS A 81 29.13 -30.79 -3.93
N PRO A 82 29.18 -31.82 -4.80
CA PRO A 82 28.43 -33.08 -4.74
C PRO A 82 28.82 -34.08 -3.66
#